data_AF-V4PKC5-F1
#
_entry.id   AF-V4PKC5-F1
#
_cell.length_a   1.000
_cell.length_b   1.000
_cell.length_c   1.000
_cell.angle_alpha   90.00
_cell.angle_beta   90.00
_cell.angle_gamma   90.00
#
_symmetry.space_group_name_H-M   'P 1'
#
loop_
_entity.id
_entity.type
_entity.pdbx_description
1 polymer ?
#
loop_
_entity_poly.entity_id
_entity_poly.type
_entity_poly.pdbx_seq_one_letter_code
_entity_poly.pdbx_strand_id
1 'polypeptide(L)'
;MFIGIEVGGTKVVMAAGTGPNDLTELVRFPTETPEATSAAIVRQVKQYLALYPTIRGIGVASFGPIQVDPAHPEFGVIYETPKLHWRGFNIVQLLKAHFPDIPVALDTDVNGAAIGEAEWGGGRGLDTFAYVTVGTGIGAGLYVNGKPVHGLLHPEAGHMLIRREPGRDPFPGMCPFHGDCLEGLASGPSIEARTGQRGEHLPDDHDVWLLIGDYLAQLYVNMAMIAAPQRILIGGGVGLKPEVIARSRAEFFRLVGGYLRALKQPESLQAFIQPAQLGDRAGVLGAVGLAVRASPLTKATQLEAQ
;
A
#
# COMPACT_ATOMS: atom_id res chain seq x y z
N MET A 1 -12.91 -20.08 2.07
CA MET A 1 -12.67 -18.95 1.14
C MET A 1 -12.88 -17.65 1.89
N PHE A 2 -12.30 -16.55 1.42
CA PHE A 2 -12.41 -15.21 1.99
C PHE A 2 -12.64 -14.18 0.87
N ILE A 3 -13.24 -13.03 1.19
CA ILE A 3 -13.34 -11.89 0.26
C ILE A 3 -12.24 -10.89 0.60
N GLY A 4 -11.47 -10.46 -0.39
CA GLY A 4 -10.57 -9.31 -0.32
C GLY A 4 -11.20 -8.09 -0.98
N ILE A 5 -11.17 -6.96 -0.28
CA ILE A 5 -11.63 -5.65 -0.76
C ILE A 5 -10.49 -4.67 -0.61
N GLU A 6 -9.87 -4.29 -1.73
CA GLU A 6 -8.91 -3.20 -1.79
C GLU A 6 -9.65 -1.92 -2.17
N VAL A 7 -9.79 -0.99 -1.23
CA VAL A 7 -10.40 0.32 -1.46
C VAL A 7 -9.29 1.31 -1.73
N GLY A 8 -8.92 1.46 -3.00
CA GLY A 8 -7.95 2.45 -3.42
C GLY A 8 -8.57 3.83 -3.60
N GLY A 9 -7.72 4.84 -3.79
CA GLY A 9 -8.19 6.22 -3.95
C GLY A 9 -8.97 6.50 -5.24
N THR A 10 -8.75 5.71 -6.30
CA THR A 10 -9.38 5.93 -7.62
C THR A 10 -10.24 4.75 -8.07
N LYS A 11 -9.99 3.57 -7.52
CA LYS A 11 -10.70 2.34 -7.85
C LYS A 11 -10.77 1.43 -6.63
N VAL A 12 -11.83 0.63 -6.58
CA VAL A 12 -11.96 -0.53 -5.71
C VAL A 12 -11.61 -1.78 -6.51
N VAL A 13 -10.86 -2.69 -5.90
CA VAL A 13 -10.56 -4.01 -6.46
C VAL A 13 -11.06 -5.08 -5.49
N MET A 14 -11.84 -6.03 -5.99
CA MET A 14 -12.41 -7.11 -5.17
C MET A 14 -12.16 -8.47 -5.80
N ALA A 15 -11.97 -9.47 -4.94
CA ALA A 15 -11.94 -10.88 -5.31
C ALA A 15 -12.30 -11.77 -4.13
N ALA A 16 -12.72 -13.00 -4.42
CA ALA A 16 -12.85 -14.06 -3.42
C ALA A 16 -11.79 -15.13 -3.66
N GLY A 17 -11.26 -15.74 -2.60
CA GLY A 17 -10.22 -16.76 -2.75
C GLY A 17 -9.60 -17.26 -1.45
N THR A 18 -8.56 -18.08 -1.58
CA THR A 18 -7.70 -18.52 -0.47
C THR A 18 -6.24 -18.11 -0.63
N GLY A 19 -5.85 -17.61 -1.81
CA GLY A 19 -4.49 -17.14 -2.11
C GLY A 19 -4.29 -16.89 -3.60
N PRO A 20 -3.05 -16.63 -4.07
CA PRO A 20 -2.76 -16.24 -5.45
C PRO A 20 -3.11 -17.29 -6.52
N ASN A 21 -3.19 -18.57 -6.12
CA ASN A 21 -3.50 -19.70 -7.00
C ASN A 21 -4.98 -20.11 -6.96
N ASP A 22 -5.78 -19.48 -6.10
CA ASP A 22 -7.20 -19.74 -5.89
C ASP A 22 -7.87 -18.41 -5.60
N LEU A 23 -7.97 -17.58 -6.64
CA LEU A 23 -8.57 -16.26 -6.62
C LEU A 23 -9.55 -16.16 -7.79
N THR A 24 -10.76 -15.65 -7.55
CA THR A 24 -11.70 -15.33 -8.62
C THR A 24 -11.12 -14.24 -9.53
N GLU A 25 -11.76 -14.05 -10.68
CA GLU A 25 -11.50 -12.85 -11.49
C GLU A 25 -11.65 -11.58 -10.64
N LEU A 26 -10.75 -10.63 -10.91
CA LEU A 26 -10.68 -9.36 -10.20
C LEU A 26 -11.80 -8.44 -10.70
N VAL A 27 -12.73 -8.13 -9.82
CA VAL A 27 -13.76 -7.11 -10.08
C VAL A 27 -13.17 -5.74 -9.76
N ARG A 28 -13.34 -4.79 -10.68
CA ARG A 28 -12.85 -3.42 -10.54
C ARG A 28 -13.94 -2.42 -10.87
N PHE A 29 -14.08 -1.39 -10.04
CA PHE A 29 -14.96 -0.25 -10.30
C PHE A 29 -14.37 1.03 -9.71
N PRO A 30 -14.74 2.22 -10.23
CA PRO A 30 -14.23 3.50 -9.72
C PRO A 30 -14.58 3.74 -8.25
N THR A 31 -13.69 4.43 -7.54
CA THR A 31 -13.98 5.00 -6.22
C THR A 31 -14.63 6.37 -6.43
N GLU A 32 -15.92 6.47 -6.14
CA GLU A 32 -16.73 7.69 -6.33
C GLU A 32 -17.07 8.33 -4.95
N THR A 33 -18.35 8.60 -4.69
CA THR A 33 -18.83 8.95 -3.35
C THR A 33 -18.92 7.70 -2.46
N PRO A 34 -18.92 7.84 -1.13
CA PRO A 34 -19.11 6.70 -0.24
C PRO A 34 -20.41 5.94 -0.51
N GLU A 35 -21.50 6.61 -0.85
CA GLU A 35 -22.81 5.99 -1.11
C GLU A 35 -22.77 5.11 -2.37
N ALA A 36 -22.27 5.65 -3.49
CA ALA A 36 -22.18 4.91 -4.75
C ALA A 36 -21.21 3.72 -4.61
N THR A 37 -20.05 3.97 -4.00
CA THR A 37 -19.00 2.96 -3.82
C THR A 37 -19.43 1.86 -2.85
N SER A 38 -20.05 2.21 -1.72
CA SER A 38 -20.57 1.24 -0.75
C SER A 38 -21.67 0.36 -1.34
N ALA A 39 -22.59 0.92 -2.13
CA ALA A 39 -23.61 0.15 -2.82
C ALA A 39 -23.02 -0.88 -3.79
N ALA A 40 -21.94 -0.51 -4.50
CA ALA A 40 -21.20 -1.42 -5.37
C ALA A 40 -20.48 -2.53 -4.59
N ILE A 41 -19.80 -2.18 -3.50
CA ILE A 41 -19.15 -3.15 -2.60
C ILE A 41 -20.17 -4.15 -2.06
N VAL A 42 -21.28 -3.69 -1.48
CA VAL A 42 -22.31 -4.56 -0.88
C VAL A 42 -22.93 -5.49 -1.92
N ARG A 43 -23.22 -4.97 -3.13
CA ARG A 43 -23.73 -5.79 -4.24
C ARG A 43 -22.73 -6.88 -4.63
N GLN A 44 -21.45 -6.54 -4.74
CA GLN A 44 -20.43 -7.51 -5.10
C GLN A 44 -20.21 -8.56 -4.01
N VAL A 45 -20.23 -8.17 -2.72
CA VAL A 45 -20.17 -9.13 -1.60
C VAL A 45 -21.36 -10.10 -1.64
N LYS A 46 -22.58 -9.61 -1.89
CA LYS A 46 -23.77 -10.48 -2.03
C LYS A 46 -23.62 -11.49 -3.18
N GLN A 47 -23.04 -11.08 -4.31
CA GLN A 47 -22.77 -11.98 -5.42
C GLN A 47 -21.76 -13.08 -5.04
N TYR A 48 -20.67 -12.73 -4.34
CA TYR A 48 -19.73 -13.73 -3.85
C TYR A 48 -20.35 -14.70 -2.86
N LEU A 49 -21.20 -14.22 -1.93
CA LEU A 49 -21.87 -15.10 -0.97
C LEU A 49 -22.88 -16.04 -1.61
N ALA A 50 -23.54 -15.62 -2.69
CA ALA A 50 -24.43 -16.48 -3.45
C ALA A 50 -23.69 -17.61 -4.18
N LEU A 51 -22.49 -17.32 -4.70
CA LEU A 51 -21.64 -18.30 -5.41
C LEU A 51 -20.85 -19.19 -4.43
N TYR A 52 -20.43 -18.63 -3.30
CA TYR A 52 -19.52 -19.25 -2.34
C TYR A 52 -20.08 -19.11 -0.91
N PRO A 53 -21.09 -19.90 -0.53
CA PRO A 53 -21.75 -19.80 0.78
C PRO A 53 -20.82 -20.16 1.97
N THR A 54 -19.63 -20.69 1.69
CA THR A 54 -18.61 -21.06 2.68
C THR A 54 -17.55 -19.97 2.90
N ILE A 55 -17.81 -18.73 2.45
CA ILE A 55 -16.95 -17.57 2.78
C ILE A 55 -16.93 -17.36 4.29
N ARG A 56 -15.72 -17.28 4.86
CA ARG A 56 -15.49 -17.27 6.31
C ARG A 56 -15.10 -15.90 6.87
N GLY A 57 -14.94 -14.90 6.00
CA GLY A 57 -14.49 -13.58 6.40
C GLY A 57 -14.28 -12.64 5.21
N ILE A 58 -14.30 -11.35 5.52
CA ILE A 58 -14.02 -10.26 4.61
C ILE A 58 -12.80 -9.52 5.15
N GLY A 59 -11.83 -9.26 4.30
CA GLY A 59 -10.71 -8.40 4.63
C GLY A 59 -10.76 -7.16 3.76
N VAL A 60 -10.46 -6.02 4.38
CA VAL A 60 -10.49 -4.71 3.76
C VAL A 60 -9.09 -4.10 3.88
N ALA A 61 -8.52 -3.72 2.74
CA ALA A 61 -7.29 -2.95 2.66
C ALA A 61 -7.68 -1.57 2.08
N SER A 62 -7.78 -0.55 2.93
CA SER A 62 -8.36 0.75 2.55
C SER A 62 -7.31 1.85 2.46
N PHE A 63 -7.48 2.80 1.55
CA PHE A 63 -6.76 4.07 1.64
C PHE A 63 -7.04 4.74 3.00
N GLY A 64 -6.06 5.51 3.48
CA GLY A 64 -6.11 6.21 4.75
C GLY A 64 -6.12 7.75 4.63
N PRO A 65 -5.89 8.44 5.76
CA PRO A 65 -5.73 7.87 7.10
C PRO A 65 -7.03 7.19 7.60
N ILE A 66 -6.93 6.00 8.20
CA ILE A 66 -8.07 5.21 8.69
C ILE A 66 -7.75 4.58 10.05
N GLN A 67 -8.73 4.53 10.94
CA GLN A 67 -8.57 3.87 12.24
C GLN A 67 -8.61 2.34 12.08
N VAL A 68 -7.48 1.68 12.37
CA VAL A 68 -7.29 0.24 12.13
C VAL A 68 -7.29 -0.58 13.42
N ASP A 69 -7.28 0.03 14.60
CA ASP A 69 -7.34 -0.70 15.87
C ASP A 69 -8.77 -1.21 16.14
N PRO A 70 -9.00 -2.54 16.18
CA PRO A 70 -10.32 -3.11 16.44
C PRO A 70 -10.88 -2.79 17.84
N ALA A 71 -10.03 -2.39 18.79
CA ALA A 71 -10.43 -1.97 20.13
C ALA A 71 -10.85 -0.49 20.20
N HIS A 72 -10.55 0.30 19.17
CA HIS A 72 -10.90 1.72 19.13
C HIS A 72 -12.39 1.90 18.77
N PRO A 73 -13.14 2.82 19.42
CA PRO A 73 -14.55 3.07 19.10
C PRO A 73 -14.80 3.47 17.64
N GLU A 74 -13.82 4.11 17.02
CA GLU A 74 -13.85 4.56 15.63
C GLU A 74 -13.24 3.55 14.65
N PHE A 75 -13.06 2.28 15.02
CA PHE A 75 -12.53 1.25 14.11
C PHE A 75 -13.26 1.28 12.74
N GLY A 76 -12.49 1.46 11.68
CA GLY A 76 -12.98 1.56 10.31
C GLY A 76 -13.38 2.95 9.82
N VAL A 77 -13.26 3.99 10.66
CA VAL A 77 -13.53 5.38 10.27
C VAL A 77 -12.34 5.96 9.51
N ILE A 78 -12.60 6.50 8.32
CA ILE A 78 -11.65 7.30 7.55
C ILE A 78 -11.57 8.72 8.15
N TYR A 79 -10.37 9.17 8.48
CA TYR A 79 -10.11 10.49 9.06
C TYR A 79 -9.87 11.55 7.98
N GLU A 80 -8.95 12.48 8.22
CA GLU A 80 -8.66 13.60 7.32
C GLU A 80 -7.94 13.13 6.06
N THR A 81 -8.71 12.99 4.98
CA THR A 81 -8.21 12.65 3.65
C THR A 81 -8.45 13.80 2.67
N PRO A 82 -7.63 13.98 1.61
CA PRO A 82 -7.94 14.94 0.55
C PRO A 82 -9.26 14.64 -0.18
N LYS A 83 -9.81 13.43 -0.03
CA LYS A 83 -11.12 13.04 -0.55
C LYS A 83 -12.24 13.43 0.41
N LEU A 84 -12.64 14.70 0.40
CA LEU A 84 -13.54 15.30 1.41
C LEU A 84 -14.80 14.47 1.69
N HIS A 85 -15.42 13.88 0.67
CA HIS A 85 -16.63 13.07 0.82
C HIS A 85 -16.45 11.80 1.64
N TRP A 86 -15.22 11.30 1.79
CA TRP A 86 -14.92 10.05 2.51
C TRP A 86 -14.62 10.25 3.99
N ARG A 87 -14.45 11.50 4.45
CA ARG A 87 -14.17 11.80 5.87
C ARG A 87 -15.35 11.36 6.73
N GLY A 88 -15.08 10.62 7.80
CA GLY A 88 -16.10 10.08 8.70
C GLY A 88 -16.82 8.82 8.19
N PHE A 89 -16.54 8.36 6.96
CA PHE A 89 -17.13 7.12 6.46
C PHE A 89 -16.56 5.91 7.20
N ASN A 90 -17.44 4.99 7.64
CA ASN A 90 -17.05 3.76 8.32
C ASN A 90 -17.38 2.51 7.48
N ILE A 91 -16.36 1.95 6.82
CA ILE A 91 -16.52 0.77 5.97
C ILE A 91 -16.81 -0.51 6.76
N VAL A 92 -16.26 -0.63 7.96
CA VAL A 92 -16.48 -1.79 8.83
C VAL A 92 -17.93 -1.82 9.30
N GLN A 93 -18.45 -0.67 9.71
CA GLN A 93 -19.85 -0.52 10.12
C GLN A 93 -20.80 -0.85 8.97
N LEU A 94 -20.53 -0.35 7.76
CA LEU A 94 -21.28 -0.71 6.57
C LEU A 94 -21.34 -2.23 6.37
N LEU A 95 -20.18 -2.89 6.36
CA LEU A 95 -20.10 -4.33 6.11
C LEU A 95 -20.81 -5.12 7.21
N LYS A 96 -20.64 -4.76 8.48
CA LYS A 96 -21.32 -5.40 9.62
C LYS A 96 -22.84 -5.20 9.58
N ALA A 97 -23.32 -4.04 9.11
CA ALA A 97 -24.76 -3.80 8.98
C ALA A 97 -25.42 -4.70 7.93
N HIS A 98 -24.70 -5.06 6.86
CA HIS A 98 -25.20 -5.93 5.80
C HIS A 98 -24.88 -7.42 6.01
N PHE A 99 -23.79 -7.73 6.72
CA PHE A 99 -23.24 -9.09 6.88
C PHE A 99 -22.81 -9.33 8.34
N PRO A 100 -23.74 -9.32 9.30
CA PRO A 100 -23.41 -9.32 10.74
C PRO A 100 -22.67 -10.58 11.22
N ASP A 101 -22.89 -11.71 10.55
CA ASP A 101 -22.30 -13.01 10.92
C ASP A 101 -20.93 -13.28 10.28
N ILE A 102 -20.44 -12.37 9.44
CA ILE A 102 -19.18 -12.54 8.72
C ILE A 102 -18.10 -11.68 9.38
N PRO A 103 -17.00 -12.27 9.88
CA PRO A 103 -15.87 -11.51 10.42
C PRO A 103 -15.28 -10.54 9.40
N VAL A 104 -15.04 -9.30 9.83
CA VAL A 104 -14.40 -8.25 9.02
C VAL A 104 -13.05 -7.89 9.63
N ALA A 105 -12.00 -8.01 8.83
CA ALA A 105 -10.66 -7.53 9.13
C ALA A 105 -10.35 -6.27 8.31
N LEU A 106 -9.58 -5.35 8.87
CA LEU A 106 -9.24 -4.08 8.22
C LEU A 106 -7.77 -3.75 8.48
N ASP A 107 -7.11 -3.22 7.47
CA ASP A 107 -5.91 -2.41 7.60
C ASP A 107 -5.83 -1.41 6.43
N THR A 108 -4.74 -0.65 6.33
CA THR A 108 -4.51 0.21 5.17
C THR A 108 -4.24 -0.60 3.90
N ASP A 109 -4.39 0.03 2.74
CA ASP A 109 -4.05 -0.54 1.43
C ASP A 109 -2.58 -0.99 1.37
N VAL A 110 -1.66 -0.19 1.89
CA VAL A 110 -0.22 -0.48 1.92
C VAL A 110 0.16 -1.52 2.96
N ASN A 111 -0.49 -1.57 4.12
CA ASN A 111 -0.30 -2.65 5.10
C ASN A 111 -0.92 -3.96 4.59
N GLY A 112 -2.07 -3.89 3.93
CA GLY A 112 -2.67 -5.02 3.22
C GLY A 112 -1.68 -5.58 2.20
N ALA A 113 -1.15 -4.73 1.31
CA ALA A 113 -0.16 -5.17 0.33
C ALA A 113 1.10 -5.78 0.98
N ALA A 114 1.60 -5.19 2.08
CA ALA A 114 2.69 -5.79 2.85
C ALA A 114 2.31 -7.19 3.38
N ILE A 115 1.11 -7.37 3.95
CA ILE A 115 0.62 -8.68 4.38
C ILE A 115 0.57 -9.67 3.22
N GLY A 116 0.06 -9.25 2.06
CA GLY A 116 0.05 -10.10 0.87
C GLY A 116 1.46 -10.57 0.49
N GLU A 117 2.42 -9.64 0.45
CA GLU A 117 3.81 -9.96 0.16
C GLU A 117 4.47 -10.84 1.24
N ALA A 118 4.09 -10.71 2.51
CA ALA A 118 4.55 -11.58 3.60
C ALA A 118 4.04 -13.02 3.44
N GLU A 119 2.77 -13.19 3.04
CA GLU A 119 2.14 -14.51 2.90
C GLU A 119 2.56 -15.22 1.61
N TRP A 120 2.60 -14.49 0.50
CA TRP A 120 2.66 -15.10 -0.84
C TRP A 120 3.72 -14.50 -1.77
N GLY A 121 4.33 -13.38 -1.42
CA GLY A 121 5.23 -12.64 -2.30
C GLY A 121 6.68 -12.52 -1.80
N GLY A 122 7.29 -11.39 -2.11
CA GLY A 122 8.71 -11.08 -1.88
C GLY A 122 9.06 -10.83 -0.41
N GLY A 123 8.07 -10.80 0.49
CA GLY A 123 8.23 -10.72 1.94
C GLY A 123 8.24 -12.07 2.65
N ARG A 124 8.02 -13.18 1.93
CA ARG A 124 7.96 -14.52 2.53
C ARG A 124 9.25 -14.89 3.25
N GLY A 125 9.09 -15.37 4.49
CA GLY A 125 10.21 -15.75 5.36
C GLY A 125 10.96 -14.56 5.97
N LEU A 126 10.49 -13.33 5.74
CA LEU A 126 11.01 -12.12 6.37
C LEU A 126 10.08 -11.71 7.52
N ASP A 127 10.67 -11.22 8.61
CA ASP A 127 9.90 -10.65 9.71
C ASP A 127 9.83 -9.12 9.63
N THR A 128 10.76 -8.49 8.89
CA THR A 128 10.92 -7.05 8.84
C THR A 128 11.17 -6.59 7.40
N PHE A 129 10.22 -5.89 6.80
CA PHE A 129 10.37 -5.30 5.47
C PHE A 129 9.40 -4.13 5.28
N ALA A 130 9.60 -3.35 4.22
CA ALA A 130 8.66 -2.30 3.82
C ALA A 130 8.03 -2.64 2.47
N TYR A 131 6.74 -2.35 2.32
CA TYR A 131 6.09 -2.23 1.02
C TYR A 131 5.87 -0.74 0.74
N VAL A 132 6.26 -0.25 -0.44
CA VAL A 132 6.10 1.14 -0.87
C VAL A 132 5.34 1.16 -2.18
N THR A 133 4.28 1.96 -2.26
CA THR A 133 3.55 2.19 -3.52
C THR A 133 3.69 3.63 -3.98
N VAL A 134 3.90 3.82 -5.28
CA VAL A 134 3.98 5.14 -5.91
C VAL A 134 3.04 5.17 -7.12
N GLY A 135 1.95 5.91 -6.99
CA GLY A 135 0.89 6.01 -7.99
C GLY A 135 0.13 7.33 -7.84
N THR A 136 -1.20 7.28 -7.65
CA THR A 136 -1.98 8.50 -7.34
C THR A 136 -1.49 9.22 -6.09
N GLY A 137 -1.01 8.46 -5.11
CA GLY A 137 -0.32 8.95 -3.93
C GLY A 137 0.97 8.15 -3.68
N ILE A 138 1.60 8.41 -2.55
CA ILE A 138 2.74 7.63 -2.04
C ILE A 138 2.38 7.12 -0.66
N GLY A 139 2.47 5.81 -0.48
CA GLY A 139 2.20 5.18 0.80
C GLY A 139 3.20 4.08 1.09
N ALA A 140 3.39 3.77 2.36
CA ALA A 140 4.21 2.63 2.74
C ALA A 140 3.63 1.86 3.92
N GLY A 141 3.59 0.54 3.78
CA GLY A 141 3.31 -0.40 4.85
C GLY A 141 4.63 -0.86 5.43
N LEU A 142 4.85 -0.57 6.71
CA LEU A 142 6.04 -1.03 7.42
C LEU A 142 5.69 -2.29 8.19
N TYR A 143 6.35 -3.40 7.88
CA TYR A 143 6.16 -4.70 8.51
C TYR A 143 7.37 -4.99 9.39
N VAL A 144 7.18 -5.17 10.69
CA VAL A 144 8.26 -5.35 11.68
C VAL A 144 7.87 -6.47 12.63
N ASN A 145 8.80 -7.38 12.92
CA ASN A 145 8.57 -8.52 13.81
C ASN A 145 7.31 -9.34 13.45
N GLY A 146 7.08 -9.55 12.15
CA GLY A 146 5.97 -10.38 11.68
C GLY A 146 4.61 -9.67 11.64
N LYS A 147 4.54 -8.34 11.80
CA LYS A 147 3.28 -7.59 11.86
C LYS A 147 3.41 -6.21 11.22
N PRO A 148 2.35 -5.64 10.64
CA PRO A 148 2.32 -4.22 10.31
C PRO A 148 2.57 -3.36 11.55
N VAL A 149 3.27 -2.24 11.37
CA VAL A 149 3.48 -1.26 12.42
C VAL A 149 2.19 -0.48 12.62
N HIS A 150 1.66 -0.55 13.84
CA HIS A 150 0.61 0.32 14.33
C HIS A 150 1.14 1.02 15.60
N GLY A 151 1.08 2.35 15.61
CA GLY A 151 1.46 3.17 16.76
C GLY A 151 0.26 3.98 17.24
N LEU A 152 0.42 5.31 17.34
CA LEU A 152 -0.73 6.20 17.49
C LEU A 152 -1.70 6.05 16.30
N LEU A 153 -1.14 5.83 15.10
CA LEU A 153 -1.83 5.52 13.84
C LEU A 153 -0.95 4.54 13.03
N HIS A 154 -1.38 4.17 11.83
CA HIS A 154 -0.50 3.57 10.84
C HIS A 154 0.50 4.61 10.27
N PRO A 155 1.65 4.19 9.72
CA PRO A 155 2.60 5.09 9.07
C PRO A 155 1.99 5.85 7.88
N GLU A 156 2.43 7.09 7.68
CA GLU A 156 2.12 7.96 6.55
C GLU A 156 3.41 8.40 5.84
N ALA A 157 4.20 7.41 5.40
CA ALA A 157 5.57 7.64 4.92
C ALA A 157 5.64 8.49 3.63
N GLY A 158 4.56 8.57 2.86
CA GLY A 158 4.47 9.46 1.70
C GLY A 158 4.49 10.95 2.07
N HIS A 159 4.14 11.30 3.31
CA HIS A 159 4.17 12.68 3.79
C HIS A 159 5.48 13.05 4.49
N MET A 160 6.51 12.20 4.43
CA MET A 160 7.84 12.56 4.92
C MET A 160 8.37 13.80 4.21
N LEU A 161 8.95 14.71 4.99
CA LEU A 161 9.69 15.85 4.49
C LEU A 161 11.04 15.36 3.95
N ILE A 162 11.38 15.79 2.74
CA ILE A 162 12.60 15.40 2.03
C ILE A 162 13.40 16.63 1.63
N ARG A 163 14.68 16.44 1.32
CA ARG A 163 15.54 17.52 0.86
C ARG A 163 15.24 17.82 -0.60
N ARG A 164 15.04 19.10 -0.87
CA ARG A 164 14.84 19.64 -2.22
C ARG A 164 16.11 20.29 -2.73
N GLU A 165 16.21 20.35 -4.05
CA GLU A 165 17.19 21.17 -4.74
C GLU A 165 16.42 22.15 -5.64
N PRO A 166 15.97 23.31 -5.13
CA PRO A 166 15.08 24.21 -5.89
C PRO A 166 15.67 24.69 -7.22
N GLY A 167 17.00 24.79 -7.33
CA GLY A 167 17.68 25.11 -8.58
C GLY A 167 17.56 24.01 -9.66
N ARG A 168 17.26 22.77 -9.26
CA ARG A 168 17.03 21.63 -10.14
C ARG A 168 15.53 21.32 -10.31
N ASP A 169 14.73 21.49 -9.25
CA ASP A 169 13.28 21.27 -9.28
C ASP A 169 12.52 22.48 -8.68
N PRO A 170 12.09 23.44 -9.52
CA PRO A 170 11.35 24.60 -9.06
C PRO A 170 9.88 24.31 -8.73
N PHE A 171 9.38 23.08 -8.99
CA PHE A 171 7.98 22.71 -8.74
C PHE A 171 7.66 22.84 -7.26
N PRO A 172 6.65 23.64 -6.84
CA PRO A 172 6.43 23.94 -5.42
C PRO A 172 5.87 22.78 -4.60
N GLY A 173 5.44 21.69 -5.26
CA GLY A 173 4.69 20.61 -4.63
C GLY A 173 3.18 20.88 -4.65
N MET A 174 2.38 19.80 -4.60
CA MET A 174 0.91 19.90 -4.66
C MET A 174 0.17 19.20 -3.52
N CYS A 175 0.88 18.72 -2.50
CA CYS A 175 0.20 18.13 -1.34
C CYS A 175 -0.62 19.22 -0.63
N PRO A 176 -1.93 19.02 -0.41
CA PRO A 176 -2.79 20.06 0.17
C PRO A 176 -2.48 20.34 1.66
N PHE A 177 -1.74 19.46 2.32
CA PHE A 177 -1.35 19.62 3.73
C PHE A 177 0.06 20.17 3.90
N HIS A 178 1.00 19.72 3.06
CA HIS A 178 2.44 19.97 3.27
C HIS A 178 3.12 20.69 2.11
N GLY A 179 2.44 20.87 0.98
CA GLY A 179 3.04 21.35 -0.26
C GLY A 179 4.02 20.33 -0.84
N ASP A 180 5.25 20.33 -0.33
CA ASP A 180 6.42 19.65 -0.89
C ASP A 180 6.94 18.47 -0.06
N CYS A 181 6.07 17.80 0.69
CA CYS A 181 6.38 16.46 1.17
C CYS A 181 6.62 15.50 -0.01
N LEU A 182 7.17 14.32 0.26
CA LEU A 182 7.51 13.35 -0.78
C LEU A 182 6.35 13.09 -1.78
N GLU A 183 5.14 12.81 -1.30
CA GLU A 183 3.96 12.64 -2.15
C GLU A 183 3.67 13.88 -3.00
N GLY A 184 3.73 15.06 -2.38
CA GLY A 184 3.47 16.33 -3.06
C GLY A 184 4.50 16.65 -4.14
N LEU A 185 5.65 15.99 -4.14
CA LEU A 185 6.69 16.14 -5.16
C LEU A 185 6.72 15.00 -6.17
N ALA A 186 6.36 13.77 -5.78
CA ALA A 186 6.70 12.57 -6.54
C ALA A 186 5.53 11.65 -6.92
N SER A 187 4.30 11.97 -6.49
CA SER A 187 3.12 11.22 -6.93
C SER A 187 2.82 11.43 -8.42
N GLY A 188 2.02 10.54 -9.02
CA GLY A 188 1.54 10.65 -10.40
C GLY A 188 0.91 12.02 -10.70
N PRO A 189 -0.02 12.54 -9.87
CA PRO A 189 -0.54 13.90 -10.01
C PRO A 189 0.55 14.97 -9.93
N SER A 190 1.55 14.81 -9.05
CA SER A 190 2.68 15.75 -8.93
C SER A 190 3.56 15.77 -10.17
N ILE A 191 3.73 14.61 -10.82
CA ILE A 191 4.42 14.50 -12.11
C ILE A 191 3.59 15.23 -13.17
N GLU A 192 2.29 14.97 -13.26
CA GLU A 192 1.41 15.63 -14.22
C GLU A 192 1.37 17.14 -14.05
N ALA A 193 1.23 17.63 -12.81
CA ALA A 193 1.25 19.06 -12.51
C ALA A 193 2.60 19.71 -12.83
N ARG A 194 3.71 18.96 -12.71
CA ARG A 194 5.06 19.44 -13.02
C ARG A 194 5.35 19.48 -14.52
N THR A 195 4.90 18.48 -15.27
CA THR A 195 5.27 18.29 -16.69
C THR A 195 4.17 18.71 -17.66
N GLY A 196 2.95 18.91 -17.18
CA GLY A 196 1.75 19.11 -17.99
C GLY A 196 1.19 17.82 -18.61
N GLN A 197 1.75 16.65 -18.31
CA GLN A 197 1.33 15.37 -18.89
C GLN A 197 1.32 14.24 -17.86
N ARG A 198 0.29 13.39 -17.93
CA ARG A 198 0.24 12.13 -17.16
C ARG A 198 1.50 11.30 -17.44
N GLY A 199 2.06 10.70 -16.39
CA GLY A 199 3.32 9.94 -16.48
C GLY A 199 3.31 8.76 -17.47
N GLU A 200 2.14 8.21 -17.78
CA GLU A 200 1.96 7.16 -18.79
C GLU A 200 2.17 7.64 -20.24
N HIS A 201 2.11 8.95 -20.48
CA HIS A 201 2.33 9.58 -21.79
C HIS A 201 3.72 10.20 -21.94
N LEU A 202 4.50 10.25 -20.86
CA LEU A 202 5.86 10.76 -20.89
C LEU A 202 6.81 9.68 -21.45
N PRO A 203 7.82 10.06 -22.26
CA PRO A 203 8.80 9.12 -22.75
C PRO A 203 9.67 8.59 -21.60
N ASP A 204 10.22 7.39 -21.76
CA ASP A 204 11.00 6.73 -20.70
C ASP A 204 12.33 7.46 -20.40
N ASP A 205 12.85 8.26 -21.32
CA ASP A 205 14.05 9.08 -21.13
C ASP A 205 13.77 10.49 -20.57
N HIS A 206 12.53 10.80 -20.19
CA HIS A 206 12.19 12.10 -19.62
C HIS A 206 12.90 12.34 -18.27
N ASP A 207 13.54 13.51 -18.10
CA ASP A 207 14.35 13.84 -16.90
C ASP A 207 13.59 13.76 -15.57
N VAL A 208 12.25 13.86 -15.60
CA VAL A 208 11.41 13.71 -14.40
C VAL A 208 11.64 12.38 -13.71
N TRP A 209 11.93 11.29 -14.44
CA TRP A 209 12.16 9.97 -13.83
C TRP A 209 13.42 9.94 -12.98
N LEU A 210 14.44 10.71 -13.38
CA LEU A 210 15.65 10.89 -12.59
C LEU A 210 15.35 11.63 -11.28
N LEU A 211 14.52 12.66 -11.36
CA LEU A 211 14.08 13.43 -10.20
C LEU A 211 13.24 12.59 -9.23
N ILE A 212 12.27 11.84 -9.75
CA ILE A 212 11.41 10.97 -8.92
C ILE A 212 12.24 9.86 -8.26
N GLY A 213 13.15 9.24 -9.00
CA GLY A 213 14.07 8.25 -8.43
C GLY A 213 14.88 8.81 -7.27
N ASP A 214 15.33 10.07 -7.34
CA ASP A 214 16.09 10.71 -6.27
C ASP A 214 15.27 10.97 -5.02
N TYR A 215 14.03 11.44 -5.19
CA TYR A 215 13.12 11.65 -4.06
C TYR A 215 12.75 10.34 -3.38
N LEU A 216 12.51 9.27 -4.15
CA LEU A 216 12.25 7.95 -3.58
C LEU A 216 13.49 7.34 -2.90
N ALA A 217 14.71 7.59 -3.41
CA ALA A 217 15.93 7.17 -2.74
C ALA A 217 16.03 7.75 -1.31
N GLN A 218 15.62 9.00 -1.11
CA GLN A 218 15.58 9.60 0.23
C GLN A 218 14.60 8.86 1.17
N LEU A 219 13.43 8.47 0.68
CA LEU A 219 12.50 7.62 1.44
C LEU A 219 13.15 6.29 1.84
N TYR A 220 13.81 5.63 0.90
CA TYR A 220 14.44 4.34 1.13
C TYR A 220 15.60 4.44 2.14
N VAL A 221 16.40 5.52 2.08
CA VAL A 221 17.41 5.81 3.09
C VAL A 221 16.76 5.99 4.46
N ASN A 222 15.71 6.80 4.56
CA ASN A 222 15.01 7.01 5.83
C ASN A 222 14.47 5.70 6.41
N MET A 223 13.85 4.85 5.60
CA MET A 223 13.39 3.52 6.03
C MET A 223 14.53 2.62 6.47
N ALA A 224 15.65 2.63 5.74
CA ALA A 224 16.85 1.86 6.09
C ALA A 224 17.43 2.28 7.46
N MET A 225 17.40 3.58 7.78
CA MET A 225 17.92 4.09 9.05
C MET A 225 16.94 3.93 10.23
N ILE A 226 15.63 4.02 9.98
CA ILE A 226 14.60 3.95 11.04
C ILE A 226 14.25 2.51 11.39
N ALA A 227 13.98 1.69 10.37
CA ALA A 227 13.42 0.36 10.56
C ALA A 227 14.38 -0.79 10.23
N ALA A 228 15.51 -0.48 9.59
CA ALA A 228 16.49 -1.46 9.13
C ALA A 228 15.85 -2.72 8.49
N PRO A 229 14.94 -2.56 7.50
CA PRO A 229 14.23 -3.68 6.92
C PRO A 229 15.17 -4.66 6.23
N GLN A 230 14.71 -5.89 6.03
CA GLN A 230 15.41 -6.89 5.22
C GLN A 230 15.18 -6.62 3.72
N ARG A 231 14.04 -6.01 3.36
CA ARG A 231 13.67 -5.61 1.99
C ARG A 231 12.77 -4.37 1.95
N ILE A 232 12.80 -3.70 0.82
CA ILE A 232 11.85 -2.67 0.38
C ILE A 232 11.25 -3.17 -0.93
N LEU A 233 9.96 -3.50 -0.89
CA LEU A 233 9.17 -3.99 -2.02
C LEU A 233 8.42 -2.83 -2.64
N ILE A 234 8.60 -2.61 -3.94
CA ILE A 234 8.05 -1.46 -4.66
C ILE A 234 6.83 -1.88 -5.50
N GLY A 235 5.74 -1.17 -5.35
CA GLY A 235 4.54 -1.25 -6.18
C GLY A 235 4.14 0.10 -6.76
N GLY A 236 2.97 0.12 -7.40
CA GLY A 236 2.41 1.32 -8.03
C GLY A 236 3.03 1.63 -9.40
N GLY A 237 2.22 2.24 -10.27
CA GLY A 237 2.58 2.43 -11.68
C GLY A 237 3.81 3.31 -11.91
N VAL A 238 4.03 4.32 -11.05
CA VAL A 238 5.22 5.18 -11.12
C VAL A 238 6.43 4.46 -10.53
N GLY A 239 6.26 3.81 -9.37
CA GLY A 239 7.35 3.16 -8.65
C GLY A 239 7.93 1.97 -9.40
N LEU A 240 7.12 1.29 -10.21
CA LEU A 240 7.52 0.14 -11.01
C LEU A 240 8.20 0.50 -12.34
N LYS A 241 8.30 1.78 -12.72
CA LYS A 241 9.05 2.17 -13.93
C LYS A 241 10.52 1.78 -13.79
N PRO A 242 11.11 1.06 -14.77
CA PRO A 242 12.50 0.58 -14.69
C PRO A 242 13.51 1.70 -14.40
N GLU A 243 13.30 2.88 -14.95
CA GLU A 243 14.14 4.06 -14.86
C GLU A 243 14.09 4.65 -13.45
N VAL A 244 12.91 4.66 -12.83
CA VAL A 244 12.71 5.09 -11.44
C VAL A 244 13.37 4.12 -10.47
N ILE A 245 13.24 2.81 -10.69
CA ILE A 245 13.92 1.79 -9.86
C ILE A 245 15.43 1.89 -10.00
N ALA A 246 15.94 1.97 -11.24
CA ALA A 246 17.36 2.08 -11.51
C ALA A 246 17.95 3.33 -10.86
N ARG A 247 17.28 4.48 -11.04
CA ARG A 247 17.71 5.74 -10.43
C ARG A 247 17.67 5.70 -8.91
N SER A 248 16.55 5.26 -8.33
CA SER A 248 16.39 5.26 -6.87
C SER A 248 17.40 4.33 -6.17
N ARG A 249 17.76 3.20 -6.78
CA ARG A 249 18.87 2.35 -6.29
C ARG A 249 20.22 3.08 -6.36
N ALA A 250 20.54 3.68 -7.50
CA ALA A 250 21.81 4.39 -7.69
C ALA A 250 21.96 5.56 -6.71
N GLU A 251 20.90 6.34 -6.54
CA GLU A 251 20.90 7.47 -5.61
C GLU A 251 20.87 7.01 -4.16
N PHE A 252 20.15 5.94 -3.81
CA PHE A 252 20.21 5.33 -2.48
C PHE A 252 21.64 4.93 -2.13
N PHE A 253 22.34 4.26 -3.05
CA PHE A 253 23.74 3.86 -2.85
C PHE A 253 24.64 5.06 -2.59
N ARG A 254 24.47 6.14 -3.37
CA ARG A 254 25.20 7.39 -3.21
C ARG A 254 24.94 8.03 -1.84
N LEU A 255 23.66 8.16 -1.46
CA LEU A 255 23.23 8.78 -0.21
C LEU A 255 23.67 7.98 1.03
N VAL A 256 23.67 6.65 0.96
CA VAL A 256 24.17 5.79 2.05
C VAL A 256 25.68 5.94 2.24
N GLY A 257 26.44 6.26 1.18
CA GLY A 257 27.87 6.58 1.29
C GLY A 257 28.71 5.45 1.91
N GLY A 258 28.27 4.20 1.78
CA GLY A 258 28.94 3.03 2.36
C GLY A 258 28.72 2.80 3.85
N TYR A 259 27.82 3.55 4.50
CA TYR A 259 27.47 3.38 5.93
C TYR A 259 26.86 1.99 6.21
N LEU A 260 25.94 1.51 5.35
CA LEU A 260 25.32 0.20 5.49
C LEU A 260 26.17 -0.87 4.80
N ARG A 261 27.01 -1.57 5.58
CA ARG A 261 27.93 -2.60 5.07
C ARG A 261 27.23 -3.70 4.26
N ALA A 262 26.02 -4.09 4.67
CA ALA A 262 25.24 -5.15 4.01
C ALA A 262 24.80 -4.79 2.58
N LEU A 263 24.82 -3.51 2.21
CA LEU A 263 24.28 -3.00 0.94
C LEU A 263 25.37 -2.44 0.01
N LYS A 264 26.64 -2.81 0.23
CA LYS A 264 27.77 -2.34 -0.58
C LYS A 264 27.87 -2.99 -1.95
N GLN A 265 27.33 -4.20 -2.10
CA GLN A 265 27.39 -4.94 -3.36
C GLN A 265 26.13 -4.70 -4.20
N PRO A 266 26.24 -4.59 -5.54
CA PRO A 266 25.09 -4.38 -6.43
C PRO A 266 23.99 -5.41 -6.25
N GLU A 267 24.33 -6.68 -6.07
CA GLU A 267 23.37 -7.78 -5.92
C GLU A 267 22.59 -7.65 -4.61
N SER A 268 23.27 -7.28 -3.52
CA SER A 268 22.64 -7.04 -2.21
C SER A 268 21.69 -5.84 -2.27
N LEU A 269 22.08 -4.77 -2.96
CA LEU A 269 21.22 -3.59 -3.16
C LEU A 269 19.99 -3.91 -4.02
N GLN A 270 20.16 -4.70 -5.09
CA GLN A 270 19.05 -5.14 -5.93
C GLN A 270 18.07 -6.03 -5.19
N ALA A 271 18.57 -6.93 -4.32
CA ALA A 271 17.73 -7.75 -3.46
C ALA A 271 17.06 -6.94 -2.35
N PHE A 272 17.70 -5.87 -1.87
CA PHE A 272 17.17 -5.00 -0.84
C PHE A 272 16.02 -4.13 -1.36
N ILE A 273 16.17 -3.45 -2.49
CA ILE A 273 15.12 -2.62 -3.11
C ILE A 273 14.67 -3.31 -4.38
N GLN A 274 13.46 -3.88 -4.43
CA GLN A 274 12.99 -4.64 -5.60
C GLN A 274 11.48 -4.48 -5.85
N PRO A 275 10.98 -4.78 -7.06
CA PRO A 275 9.54 -4.86 -7.31
C PRO A 275 8.84 -5.84 -6.36
N ALA A 276 7.62 -5.51 -5.95
CA ALA A 276 6.72 -6.42 -5.26
C ALA A 276 6.37 -7.62 -6.14
N GLN A 277 6.34 -8.82 -5.56
CA GLN A 277 6.22 -10.06 -6.34
C GLN A 277 4.78 -10.35 -6.76
N LEU A 278 3.80 -9.90 -6.00
CA LEU A 278 2.39 -10.05 -6.33
C LEU A 278 1.90 -9.04 -7.37
N GLY A 279 2.74 -8.07 -7.75
CA GLY A 279 2.43 -7.07 -8.77
C GLY A 279 1.16 -6.28 -8.44
N ASP A 280 0.28 -6.13 -9.43
CA ASP A 280 -0.99 -5.40 -9.28
C ASP A 280 -2.01 -6.10 -8.38
N ARG A 281 -1.72 -7.34 -7.93
CA ARG A 281 -2.58 -8.11 -7.03
C ARG A 281 -2.19 -7.98 -5.57
N ALA A 282 -1.10 -7.27 -5.25
CA ALA A 282 -0.61 -7.17 -3.87
C ALA A 282 -1.68 -6.65 -2.89
N GLY A 283 -2.41 -5.59 -3.26
CA GLY A 283 -3.45 -5.00 -2.41
C GLY A 283 -4.64 -5.96 -2.16
N VAL A 284 -5.29 -6.43 -3.23
CA VAL A 284 -6.44 -7.37 -3.10
C VAL A 284 -6.07 -8.71 -2.45
N LEU A 285 -4.90 -9.28 -2.75
CA LEU A 285 -4.41 -10.47 -2.05
C LEU A 285 -4.10 -10.15 -0.60
N GLY A 286 -3.53 -8.99 -0.33
CA GLY A 286 -3.36 -8.44 1.01
C GLY A 286 -4.64 -8.41 1.83
N ALA A 287 -5.73 -7.93 1.22
CA ALA A 287 -7.06 -7.94 1.80
C ALA A 287 -7.55 -9.37 2.08
N VAL A 288 -7.31 -10.34 1.19
CA VAL A 288 -7.57 -11.76 1.49
C VAL A 288 -6.72 -12.24 2.68
N GLY A 289 -5.44 -11.87 2.73
CA GLY A 289 -4.51 -12.22 3.81
C GLY A 289 -4.94 -11.67 5.17
N LEU A 290 -5.49 -10.45 5.21
CA LEU A 290 -6.09 -9.88 6.43
C LEU A 290 -7.24 -10.76 6.95
N ALA A 291 -8.15 -11.18 6.08
CA ALA A 291 -9.26 -12.05 6.46
C ALA A 291 -8.78 -13.43 6.95
N VAL A 292 -7.76 -13.99 6.30
CA VAL A 292 -7.13 -15.26 6.69
C VAL A 292 -6.54 -15.16 8.09
N ARG A 293 -5.75 -14.11 8.37
CA ARG A 293 -5.11 -13.90 9.68
C ARG A 293 -6.10 -13.64 10.80
N ALA A 294 -7.22 -12.99 10.50
CA ALA A 294 -8.28 -12.75 11.49
C ALA A 294 -9.14 -13.99 11.78
N SER A 295 -9.09 -15.02 10.92
CA SER A 295 -9.91 -16.21 11.10
C SER A 295 -9.51 -17.00 12.36
N PRO A 296 -10.48 -17.46 13.20
CA PRO A 296 -10.18 -18.18 14.44
C PRO A 296 -9.39 -19.48 14.24
N LEU A 297 -9.54 -20.14 13.08
CA LEU A 297 -8.88 -21.41 12.76
C LEU A 297 -7.36 -21.27 12.58
N THR A 298 -6.89 -20.09 12.17
CA THR A 298 -5.47 -19.77 11.96
C THR A 298 -4.77 -19.38 13.26
N LYS A 299 -5.50 -18.80 14.23
CA LYS A 299 -4.96 -18.48 15.56
C LYS A 299 -4.66 -19.74 16.38
N ALA A 300 -5.47 -20.81 16.23
CA ALA A 300 -5.23 -22.09 16.88
C ALA A 300 -3.93 -22.76 16.41
N THR A 301 -3.62 -22.69 15.11
CA THR A 301 -2.40 -23.28 14.53
C THR A 301 -1.12 -22.49 14.86
N GLN A 302 -1.22 -21.18 15.11
CA GLN A 302 -0.05 -20.37 15.52
C GLN A 302 0.30 -20.53 17.01
N LEU A 303 -0.67 -20.85 17.86
CA LEU A 303 -0.45 -21.13 19.29
C LEU A 303 0.17 -22.52 19.54
N GLU A 304 -0.02 -23.47 18.62
CA GLU A 304 0.60 -24.80 18.69
C GLU A 304 2.04 -24.85 18.14
N ALA A 305 2.47 -23.79 17.45
CA ALA A 305 3.80 -23.67 16.84
C ALA A 305 4.79 -22.77 17.62
N GLN A 306 4.36 -22.25 18.79
CA GLN A 306 5.19 -21.53 19.76
C GLN A 306 5.47 -22.42 20.98
#